data_AF-A0A482VQ47-F1
#
_entry.id   AF-A0A482VQ47-F1
#
_cell.length_a   1.000
_cell.length_b   1.000
_cell.length_c   1.000
_cell.angle_alpha   90.00
_cell.angle_beta   90.00
_cell.angle_gamma   90.00
#
_symmetry.space_group_name_H-M   'P 1'
#
loop_
_entity.id
_entity.type
_entity.pdbx_description
1 polymer ?
#
loop_
_entity_poly.entity_id
_entity_poly.type
_entity_poly.pdbx_seq_one_letter_code
_entity_poly.pdbx_strand_id
1 'polypeptide(L)'
;MPDPEPRNVIEKFFNSVANVLVTPTVWVREKIVEPNQKNYPWYHQKFRRVPTIDECYTDDVVCYFEADAQYRRDRLVDTNILSILRTRFEDCTIYEAPDNLEKCKHIWKQYEEAQTNWFIKYGDLGGYHNVKSAYMKQKHRMIWERRHGPVGSGKKIEDQ
;
A
#
# COMPACT_ATOMS: atom_id res chain seq x y z
N MET A 1 11.11 -28.51 -6.41
CA MET A 1 12.40 -28.47 -7.13
C MET A 1 13.23 -29.60 -6.56
N PRO A 2 13.90 -30.45 -7.36
CA PRO A 2 14.82 -31.42 -6.79
C PRO A 2 15.94 -30.65 -6.08
N ASP A 3 16.21 -31.01 -4.83
CA ASP A 3 17.30 -30.40 -4.07
C ASP A 3 18.63 -30.67 -4.77
N PRO A 4 19.52 -29.66 -4.90
CA PRO A 4 20.83 -29.85 -5.52
C PRO A 4 21.63 -30.91 -4.77
N GLU A 5 22.33 -31.78 -5.49
CA GLU A 5 23.22 -32.78 -4.88
C GLU A 5 24.31 -32.08 -4.04
N PRO A 6 24.57 -32.53 -2.79
CA PRO A 6 25.48 -31.84 -1.89
C PRO A 6 26.91 -31.92 -2.42
N ARG A 7 27.57 -30.76 -2.56
CA ARG A 7 28.93 -30.64 -3.09
C ARG A 7 29.98 -31.01 -2.04
N ASN A 8 29.68 -30.80 -0.75
CA ASN A 8 30.60 -30.99 0.37
C ASN A 8 29.98 -31.75 1.57
N VAL A 9 30.83 -32.32 2.44
CA VAL A 9 30.40 -33.05 3.66
C VAL A 9 29.63 -32.19 4.67
N ILE A 10 29.98 -30.90 4.77
CA ILE A 10 29.30 -29.93 5.63
C ILE A 10 27.88 -29.67 5.12
N GLU A 11 27.73 -29.47 3.80
CA GLU A 11 26.44 -29.30 3.15
C GLU A 11 25.56 -30.55 3.32
N LYS A 12 26.15 -31.74 3.21
CA LYS A 12 25.45 -33.02 3.48
C LYS A 12 24.96 -33.11 4.93
N PHE A 13 25.73 -32.61 5.90
CA PHE A 13 25.30 -32.56 7.30
C PHE A 13 24.12 -31.61 7.51
N PHE A 14 24.22 -30.37 7.01
CA PHE A 14 23.13 -29.39 7.13
C PHE A 14 21.86 -29.86 6.42
N ASN A 15 21.98 -30.44 5.23
CA ASN A 15 20.85 -31.01 4.50
C ASN A 15 20.21 -32.18 5.28
N SER A 16 21.01 -33.02 5.93
CA SER A 16 20.50 -34.11 6.78
C SER A 16 19.70 -33.57 7.97
N VAL A 17 20.23 -32.56 8.68
CA VAL A 17 19.54 -31.92 9.82
C VAL A 17 18.26 -31.22 9.36
N ALA A 18 18.31 -30.49 8.25
CA ALA A 18 17.14 -29.83 7.67
C ALA A 18 16.07 -30.87 7.30
N ASN A 19 16.45 -31.99 6.68
CA ASN A 19 15.52 -33.06 6.30
C ASN A 19 14.86 -33.69 7.51
N VAL A 20 15.58 -33.92 8.61
CA VAL A 20 15.00 -34.47 9.85
C VAL A 20 13.92 -33.54 10.43
N LEU A 21 14.05 -32.22 10.26
CA LEU A 21 13.08 -31.24 10.77
C LEU A 21 11.93 -30.96 9.79
N VAL A 22 12.22 -30.88 8.49
CA VAL A 22 11.25 -30.56 7.45
C VAL A 22 10.34 -31.75 7.15
N THR A 23 10.87 -32.98 7.12
CA THR A 23 10.11 -34.18 6.74
C THR A 23 8.86 -34.40 7.62
N PRO A 24 8.93 -34.29 8.96
CA PRO A 24 7.74 -34.39 9.81
C PRO A 24 6.72 -33.29 9.52
N THR A 25 7.18 -32.06 9.23
CA THR A 25 6.32 -30.91 8.96
C THR A 25 5.58 -31.07 7.63
N VAL A 26 6.27 -31.54 6.59
CA VAL A 26 5.66 -31.87 5.29
C VAL A 26 4.67 -33.02 5.45
N TRP A 27 5.01 -34.05 6.21
CA TRP A 27 4.10 -35.16 6.51
C TRP A 27 2.81 -34.68 7.19
N VAL A 28 2.89 -33.78 8.17
CA VAL A 28 1.71 -33.19 8.83
C VAL A 28 0.86 -32.42 7.82
N ARG A 29 1.48 -31.59 6.97
CA ARG A 29 0.77 -30.84 5.92
C ARG A 29 -0.01 -31.79 5.00
N GLU A 30 0.65 -32.79 4.45
CA GLU A 30 0.07 -33.69 3.45
C GLU A 30 -0.94 -34.69 4.04
N LYS A 31 -0.69 -35.20 5.26
CA LYS A 31 -1.52 -36.26 5.85
C LYS A 31 -2.63 -35.76 6.75
N ILE A 32 -2.47 -34.57 7.35
CA ILE A 32 -3.43 -34.05 8.33
C ILE A 32 -4.12 -32.80 7.78
N VAL A 33 -3.37 -31.82 7.27
CA VAL A 33 -3.92 -30.51 6.90
C VAL A 33 -4.69 -30.59 5.58
N GLU A 34 -4.04 -31.05 4.51
CA GLU A 34 -4.61 -31.05 3.16
C GLU A 34 -5.91 -31.88 3.05
N PRO A 35 -6.03 -33.09 3.64
CA PRO A 35 -7.29 -33.84 3.60
C PRO A 35 -8.42 -33.22 4.44
N ASN A 36 -8.06 -32.47 5.49
CA ASN A 36 -9.03 -31.79 6.35
C ASN A 36 -9.41 -30.39 5.84
N GLN A 37 -8.68 -29.87 4.85
CA GLN A 37 -8.91 -28.55 4.29
C GLN A 37 -10.17 -28.54 3.40
N LYS A 38 -11.19 -27.81 3.82
CA LYS A 38 -12.39 -27.58 3.02
C LYS A 38 -12.10 -26.53 1.96
N ASN A 39 -12.01 -26.94 0.70
CA ASN A 39 -11.89 -26.01 -0.42
C ASN A 39 -13.28 -25.49 -0.80
N TYR A 40 -13.55 -24.22 -0.48
CA TYR A 40 -14.73 -23.50 -0.95
C TYR A 40 -14.29 -22.25 -1.73
N PRO A 41 -15.01 -21.89 -2.81
CA PRO A 41 -14.70 -20.68 -3.55
C PRO A 41 -14.99 -19.45 -2.67
N TRP A 42 -14.03 -18.53 -2.61
CA TRP A 42 -14.20 -17.19 -2.05
C TRP A 42 -13.93 -16.16 -3.15
N TYR A 43 -14.68 -15.05 -3.12
CA TYR A 43 -14.59 -14.01 -4.14
C TYR A 43 -14.19 -12.69 -3.52
N HIS A 44 -13.40 -11.91 -4.26
CA HIS A 44 -13.10 -10.53 -3.88
C HIS A 44 -14.34 -9.66 -4.06
N GLN A 45 -14.73 -8.96 -2.99
CA GLN A 45 -15.84 -8.03 -3.04
C GLN A 45 -15.52 -6.86 -3.98
N LYS A 46 -16.43 -6.57 -4.91
CA LYS A 46 -16.32 -5.44 -5.82
C LYS A 46 -17.34 -4.37 -5.42
N PHE A 47 -16.86 -3.22 -4.99
CA PHE A 47 -17.70 -2.06 -4.72
C PHE A 47 -17.85 -1.23 -5.99
N ARG A 48 -19.10 -0.90 -6.36
CA ARG A 48 -19.36 0.10 -7.40
C ARG A 48 -18.97 1.49 -6.90
N ARG A 49 -18.61 2.39 -7.81
CA ARG A 49 -18.37 3.79 -7.47
C ARG A 49 -19.70 4.49 -7.18
N VAL A 50 -19.66 5.38 -6.19
CA VAL A 50 -20.73 6.29 -5.75
C VAL A 50 -20.33 7.70 -6.18
N PRO A 51 -21.28 8.62 -6.40
CA PRO A 51 -20.98 10.05 -6.57
C PRO A 51 -20.05 10.57 -5.49
N THR A 52 -19.16 11.48 -5.86
CA THR A 52 -18.21 12.12 -4.94
C THR A 52 -18.86 13.29 -4.21
N ILE A 53 -18.19 13.79 -3.16
CA ILE A 53 -18.75 14.82 -2.28
C ILE A 53 -19.05 16.17 -2.96
N ASP A 54 -18.43 16.43 -4.10
CA ASP A 54 -18.61 17.62 -4.92
C ASP A 54 -19.89 17.61 -5.76
N GLU A 55 -20.40 16.43 -6.09
CA GLU A 55 -21.68 16.26 -6.82
C GLU A 55 -22.89 16.26 -5.86
N CYS A 56 -22.62 16.10 -4.56
CA CYS A 56 -23.63 15.96 -3.53
C CYS A 56 -24.24 17.29 -3.10
N TYR A 57 -25.55 17.32 -2.84
CA TYR A 57 -26.20 18.47 -2.19
C TYR A 57 -25.80 18.60 -0.72
N THR A 58 -25.89 19.81 -0.17
CA THR A 58 -25.43 20.09 1.21
C THR A 58 -26.33 19.51 2.29
N ASP A 59 -27.60 19.27 1.96
CA ASP A 59 -28.66 18.77 2.83
C ASP A 59 -28.91 17.26 2.68
N ASP A 60 -28.39 16.62 1.62
CA ASP A 60 -28.53 15.19 1.40
C ASP A 60 -27.52 14.38 2.24
N VAL A 61 -28.00 13.93 3.41
CA VAL A 61 -27.23 13.11 4.35
C VAL A 61 -26.93 11.70 3.82
N VAL A 62 -27.75 11.16 2.91
CA VAL A 62 -27.58 9.80 2.38
C VAL A 62 -26.43 9.79 1.40
N CYS A 63 -26.45 10.72 0.45
CA CYS A 63 -25.35 10.91 -0.49
C CYS A 63 -24.03 11.21 0.25
N TYR A 64 -24.05 12.05 1.29
CA TYR A 64 -22.88 12.30 2.14
C TYR A 64 -22.33 11.01 2.78
N PHE A 65 -23.22 10.18 3.34
CA PHE A 65 -22.83 8.94 3.99
C PHE A 65 -22.18 7.94 3.03
N GLU A 66 -22.75 7.77 1.84
CA GLU A 66 -22.19 6.86 0.83
C GLU A 66 -20.83 7.35 0.31
N ALA A 67 -20.69 8.67 0.09
CA ALA A 67 -19.44 9.30 -0.32
C ALA A 67 -18.35 9.17 0.77
N ASP A 68 -18.71 9.36 2.05
CA ASP A 68 -17.77 9.19 3.17
C ASP A 68 -17.35 7.72 3.33
N ALA A 69 -18.28 6.77 3.15
CA ALA A 69 -17.96 5.36 3.17
C ALA A 69 -17.00 4.97 2.02
N GLN A 70 -17.16 5.55 0.84
CA GLN A 70 -16.22 5.37 -0.27
C GLN A 70 -14.85 5.97 0.06
N TYR A 71 -14.82 7.19 0.57
CA TYR A 71 -13.57 7.86 0.98
C TYR A 71 -12.79 7.03 2.01
N ARG A 72 -13.47 6.48 3.03
CA ARG A 72 -12.84 5.62 4.04
C ARG A 72 -12.25 4.34 3.43
N ARG A 73 -12.98 3.71 2.51
CA ARG A 73 -12.51 2.52 1.77
C ARG A 73 -11.28 2.85 0.93
N ASP A 74 -11.34 3.93 0.15
CA ASP A 74 -10.22 4.36 -0.70
C ASP A 74 -8.98 4.73 0.15
N ARG A 75 -9.18 5.35 1.33
CA ARG A 75 -8.09 5.62 2.27
C ARG A 75 -7.40 4.34 2.77
N LEU A 76 -8.18 3.32 3.13
CA LEU A 76 -7.63 2.03 3.55
C LEU A 76 -6.84 1.38 2.41
N VAL A 77 -7.33 1.45 1.17
CA VAL A 77 -6.62 0.95 -0.01
C VAL A 77 -5.30 1.71 -0.20
N ASP A 78 -5.33 3.04 -0.16
CA ASP A 78 -4.13 3.88 -0.33
C ASP A 78 -3.08 3.63 0.77
N THR A 79 -3.51 3.42 2.03
CA THR A 79 -2.61 3.04 3.12
C THR A 79 -1.98 1.66 2.90
N ASN A 80 -2.73 0.68 2.38
CA ASN A 80 -2.16 -0.63 2.05
C ASN A 80 -1.19 -0.57 0.86
N ILE A 81 -1.45 0.30 -0.13
CA ILE A 81 -0.51 0.55 -1.23
C ILE A 81 0.85 1.03 -0.67
N LEU A 82 0.83 1.97 0.27
CA LEU A 82 2.07 2.41 0.95
C LEU A 82 2.76 1.27 1.69
N SER A 83 2.01 0.44 2.41
CA SER A 83 2.56 -0.71 3.13
C SER A 83 3.27 -1.68 2.17
N ILE A 84 2.69 -1.94 1.00
CA ILE A 84 3.28 -2.81 -0.03
C ILE A 84 4.58 -2.19 -0.57
N LEU A 85 4.58 -0.89 -0.91
CA LEU A 85 5.78 -0.21 -1.40
C LEU A 85 6.90 -0.19 -0.36
N ARG A 86 6.56 0.00 0.92
CA ARG A 86 7.50 -0.10 2.02
C ARG A 86 8.10 -1.50 2.14
N THR A 87 7.26 -2.54 2.10
CA THR A 87 7.71 -3.93 2.17
C THR A 87 8.67 -4.25 1.02
N ARG A 88 8.37 -3.80 -0.20
CA ARG A 88 9.27 -3.96 -1.36
C ARG A 88 10.63 -3.29 -1.17
N PHE A 89 10.64 -2.12 -0.54
CA PHE A 89 11.90 -1.44 -0.22
C PHE A 89 12.69 -2.24 0.82
N GLU A 90 12.04 -2.67 1.91
CA GLU A 90 12.65 -3.51 2.95
C GLU A 90 13.22 -4.82 2.36
N ASP A 91 12.46 -5.53 1.53
CA ASP A 91 12.90 -6.74 0.83
C ASP A 91 14.13 -6.50 -0.05
N CYS A 92 14.13 -5.41 -0.82
CA CYS A 92 15.27 -5.03 -1.65
C CYS A 92 16.51 -4.76 -0.79
N THR A 93 16.35 -4.05 0.33
CA THR A 93 17.48 -3.72 1.21
C THR A 93 18.14 -4.93 1.83
N ILE A 94 17.36 -5.98 2.13
CA ILE A 94 17.85 -7.24 2.68
C ILE A 94 18.53 -8.08 1.60
N TYR A 95 17.93 -8.16 0.41
CA TYR A 95 18.44 -8.99 -0.68
C TYR A 95 19.75 -8.46 -1.30
N GLU A 96 19.88 -7.13 -1.42
CA GLU A 96 21.02 -6.49 -2.10
C GLU A 96 22.14 -6.03 -1.15
N ALA A 97 22.06 -6.35 0.15
CA ALA A 97 23.11 -6.00 1.10
C ALA A 97 24.47 -6.62 0.69
N PRO A 98 25.59 -5.85 0.64
CA PRO A 98 25.78 -4.50 1.18
C PRO A 98 25.52 -3.32 0.22
N ASP A 99 25.35 -3.55 -1.08
CA ASP A 99 25.25 -2.48 -2.12
C ASP A 99 23.81 -1.95 -2.32
N ASN A 100 22.99 -2.06 -1.28
CA ASN A 100 21.56 -1.76 -1.33
C ASN A 100 21.25 -0.28 -1.66
N LEU A 101 22.14 0.65 -1.29
CA LEU A 101 21.96 2.09 -1.50
C LEU A 101 21.80 2.48 -2.97
N GLU A 102 22.54 1.84 -3.88
CA GLU A 102 22.48 2.17 -5.30
C GLU A 102 21.36 1.38 -6.00
N LYS A 103 21.29 0.08 -5.75
CA LYS A 103 20.34 -0.82 -6.44
C LYS A 103 18.88 -0.54 -6.06
N CYS A 104 18.61 -0.26 -4.78
CA CYS A 104 17.24 -0.03 -4.29
C CYS A 104 16.75 1.42 -4.43
N LYS A 105 17.57 2.33 -4.98
CA LYS A 105 17.25 3.77 -5.10
C LYS A 105 15.94 4.06 -5.85
N HIS A 106 15.65 3.28 -6.88
CA HIS A 106 14.42 3.47 -7.67
C HIS A 106 13.16 3.12 -6.87
N ILE A 107 13.20 2.05 -6.07
CA ILE A 107 12.09 1.62 -5.20
C ILE A 107 11.89 2.65 -4.08
N TRP A 108 12.99 3.14 -3.51
CA TRP A 108 12.94 4.21 -2.52
C TRP A 108 12.23 5.45 -3.06
N LYS A 109 12.58 5.90 -4.27
CA LYS A 109 11.93 7.06 -4.90
C LYS A 109 10.43 6.85 -5.11
N GLN A 110 10.02 5.64 -5.55
CA GLN A 110 8.59 5.32 -5.70
C GLN A 110 7.85 5.35 -4.36
N TYR A 111 8.48 4.84 -3.30
CA TYR A 111 7.92 4.88 -1.96
C TYR A 111 7.79 6.32 -1.44
N GLU A 112 8.83 7.15 -1.60
CA GLU A 112 8.85 8.56 -1.19
C GLU A 112 7.79 9.39 -1.93
N GLU A 113 7.65 9.19 -3.25
CA GLU A 113 6.62 9.84 -4.05
C GLU A 113 5.21 9.42 -3.60
N ALA A 114 4.99 8.13 -3.39
CA ALA A 114 3.71 7.62 -2.92
C ALA A 114 3.39 8.14 -1.50
N GLN A 115 4.37 8.16 -0.59
CA GLN A 115 4.23 8.69 0.76
C GLN A 115 3.85 10.18 0.73
N THR A 116 4.51 10.96 -0.13
CA THR A 116 4.22 12.37 -0.33
C THR A 116 2.79 12.57 -0.83
N ASN A 117 2.37 11.81 -1.86
CA ASN A 117 1.02 11.88 -2.42
C ASN A 117 -0.06 11.50 -1.38
N TRP A 118 0.20 10.47 -0.58
CA TRP A 118 -0.69 10.06 0.51
C TRP A 118 -0.79 11.16 1.58
N PHE A 119 0.32 11.75 1.99
CA PHE A 119 0.34 12.83 2.99
C PHE A 119 -0.37 14.08 2.48
N ILE A 120 -0.19 14.43 1.21
CA ILE A 120 -0.92 15.54 0.58
C ILE A 120 -2.44 15.31 0.70
N LYS A 121 -2.92 14.09 0.45
CA LYS A 121 -4.36 13.76 0.49
C LYS A 121 -4.91 13.60 1.91
N TYR A 122 -4.19 12.93 2.80
CA TYR A 122 -4.70 12.48 4.12
C TYR A 122 -4.02 13.11 5.34
N GLY A 123 -2.87 13.75 5.18
CA GLY A 123 -2.12 14.39 6.27
C GLY A 123 -2.86 15.56 6.91
N ASP A 124 -2.55 15.88 8.17
CA ASP A 124 -3.04 17.05 8.92
C ASP A 124 -4.57 17.22 9.03
N LEU A 125 -5.35 16.19 8.67
CA LEU A 125 -6.82 16.23 8.74
C LEU A 125 -7.36 15.82 10.12
N GLY A 126 -6.50 15.30 11.01
CA GLY A 126 -6.87 14.81 12.34
C GLY A 126 -7.44 13.38 12.33
N GLY A 127 -7.68 12.82 13.53
CA GLY A 127 -8.11 11.41 13.67
C GLY A 127 -9.51 11.13 13.10
N TYR A 128 -10.44 12.08 13.24
CA TYR A 128 -11.85 11.95 12.85
C TYR A 128 -12.20 12.70 11.55
N HIS A 129 -11.23 12.92 10.66
CA HIS A 129 -11.52 13.48 9.34
C HIS A 129 -12.49 12.64 8.51
N ASN A 130 -13.30 13.37 7.74
CA ASN A 130 -14.27 12.84 6.81
C ASN A 130 -13.94 13.32 5.38
N VAL A 131 -14.71 12.85 4.41
CA VAL A 131 -14.60 13.26 3.01
C VAL A 131 -14.68 14.79 2.83
N LYS A 132 -15.50 15.48 3.65
CA LYS A 132 -15.64 16.95 3.60
C LYS A 132 -14.34 17.69 3.95
N SER A 133 -13.64 17.25 4.99
CA SER A 133 -12.38 17.87 5.40
C SER A 133 -11.29 17.63 4.36
N ALA A 134 -11.23 16.43 3.77
CA ALA A 134 -10.30 16.14 2.68
C ALA A 134 -10.57 17.02 1.45
N TYR A 135 -11.85 17.21 1.11
CA TYR A 135 -12.27 18.07 0.01
C TYR A 135 -11.95 19.55 0.27
N MET A 136 -12.12 20.04 1.49
CA MET A 136 -11.72 21.41 1.85
C MET A 136 -10.19 21.60 1.79
N LYS A 137 -9.41 20.59 2.19
CA LYS A 137 -7.95 20.59 2.00
C LYS A 137 -7.57 20.66 0.53
N GLN A 138 -8.21 19.86 -0.33
CA GLN A 138 -8.00 19.91 -1.78
C GLN A 138 -8.32 21.30 -2.34
N LYS A 139 -9.43 21.91 -1.95
CA LYS A 139 -9.77 23.29 -2.34
C LYS A 139 -8.71 24.28 -1.90
N HIS A 140 -8.25 24.21 -0.66
CA HIS A 140 -7.20 25.09 -0.15
C HIS A 140 -5.93 25.00 -1.00
N ARG A 141 -5.50 23.77 -1.34
CA ARG A 141 -4.36 23.53 -2.23
C ARG A 141 -4.59 24.15 -3.61
N MET A 142 -5.73 23.94 -4.25
CA MET A 142 -6.02 24.50 -5.57
C MET A 142 -6.02 26.04 -5.57
N ILE A 143 -6.56 26.67 -4.51
CA ILE A 143 -6.53 28.14 -4.36
C ILE A 143 -5.09 28.64 -4.21
N TRP A 144 -4.26 27.91 -3.46
CA TRP A 144 -2.84 28.24 -3.30
C TRP A 144 -2.06 28.08 -4.61
N GLU A 145 -2.25 26.97 -5.34
CA GLU A 145 -1.63 26.71 -6.64
C GLU A 145 -2.04 27.73 -7.69
N ARG A 146 -3.27 28.26 -7.60
CA ARG A 146 -3.72 29.37 -8.47
C ARG A 146 -2.95 30.67 -8.24
N ARG A 147 -2.47 30.92 -7.01
CA ARG A 147 -1.78 32.17 -6.61
C ARG A 147 -0.26 32.10 -6.72
N HIS A 148 0.32 30.94 -6.43
CA HIS A 148 1.78 30.75 -6.34
C HIS A 148 2.30 29.59 -7.20
N GLY A 149 1.42 28.74 -7.73
CA GLY A 149 1.79 27.54 -8.47
C GLY A 149 1.96 27.77 -9.97
N PRO A 150 2.37 26.73 -10.71
CA PRO A 150 2.61 26.79 -12.15
C PRO A 150 1.31 26.82 -12.97
N VAL A 151 0.18 26.41 -12.40
CA VAL A 151 -1.10 26.17 -13.11
C VAL A 151 -2.05 27.38 -13.04
N GLY A 152 -1.69 28.44 -12.32
CA GLY A 152 -2.52 29.64 -12.13
C GLY A 152 -2.21 30.79 -13.08
N SER A 153 -3.25 31.42 -13.62
CA SER A 153 -3.18 32.69 -14.36
C SER A 153 -2.93 33.92 -13.47
N GLY A 154 -2.93 33.75 -12.15
CA GLY A 154 -2.78 34.80 -11.15
C GLY A 154 -1.50 34.68 -10.35
N LYS A 155 -0.34 34.48 -11.00
CA LYS A 155 0.93 34.74 -10.33
C LYS A 155 0.92 36.19 -9.91
N LYS A 156 1.11 36.47 -8.61
CA LYS A 156 1.47 37.84 -8.21
C LYS A 156 2.72 38.19 -9.02
N ILE A 157 2.64 39.25 -9.82
CA ILE A 157 3.83 39.90 -10.33
C ILE A 157 4.55 40.36 -9.06
N GLU A 158 5.81 39.94 -8.90
CA GLU A 158 6.66 40.49 -7.85
C GLU A 158 6.86 41.97 -8.17
N ASP A 159 5.93 42.81 -7.71
CA ASP A 159 6.16 44.24 -7.64
C ASP A 159 7.21 44.45 -6.54
N GLN A 160 8.33 45.07 -6.96
CA GLN A 160 9.51 45.53 -6.20
C GLN A 160 9.35 45.71 -4.70
#